data_AF-A0A382QXE5-F1
#
_entry.id   AF-A0A382QXE5-F1
#
_cell.length_a   1.000
_cell.length_b   1.000
_cell.length_c   1.000
_cell.angle_alpha   90.00
_cell.angle_beta   90.00
_cell.angle_gamma   90.00
#
_symmetry.space_group_name_H-M   'P 1'
#
loop_
_entity.id
_entity.type
_entity.pdbx_description
1 polymer ?
#
loop_
_entity_poly.entity_id
_entity_poly.type
_entity_poly.pdbx_seq_one_letter_code
_entity_poly.pdbx_strand_id
1 'polypeptide(L)'
;MKVKTQLSMTFNLEKCIGCNTCTVACKNVWTNREGAEYMWWNNVETKPGIGYPKQWENQDLWKGGWIKKGNKLKLRYGSKAYMLSNLFFNPHMPEMADYYGEGDVYTFSYDDLHSSKQTEQQPVASPKSMVTEKEDVPIDWGVNWEDNAGGAHITGKYDIN
;
A
#
# COMPACT_ATOMS: atom_id res chain seq x y z
N MET A 1 17.00 -5.56 -36.76
CA MET A 1 17.17 -6.30 -35.49
C MET A 1 17.88 -5.39 -34.49
N LYS A 2 17.32 -5.15 -33.31
CA LYS A 2 17.96 -4.35 -32.24
C LYS A 2 18.04 -5.22 -30.99
N VAL A 3 19.19 -5.87 -30.78
CA VAL A 3 19.43 -6.72 -29.60
C VAL A 3 19.52 -5.84 -28.37
N LYS A 4 18.80 -6.22 -27.31
CA LYS A 4 18.81 -5.57 -25.99
C LYS A 4 18.92 -6.65 -24.91
N THR A 5 19.41 -6.25 -23.74
CA THR A 5 19.47 -7.11 -22.55
C THR A 5 18.60 -6.52 -21.43
N GLN A 6 18.03 -7.41 -20.61
CA GLN A 6 17.17 -7.04 -19.49
C GLN A 6 17.35 -8.06 -18.36
N LEU A 7 17.51 -7.59 -17.12
CA LEU A 7 17.44 -8.44 -15.94
C LEU A 7 15.98 -8.84 -15.68
N SER A 8 15.76 -10.11 -15.36
CA SER A 8 14.43 -10.65 -15.06
C SER A 8 14.45 -11.36 -13.70
N MET A 9 13.27 -11.53 -13.12
CA MET A 9 13.07 -12.18 -11.83
C MET A 9 11.95 -13.21 -11.96
N THR A 10 12.01 -14.26 -11.15
CA THR A 10 10.99 -15.29 -11.09
C THR A 10 10.73 -15.65 -9.63
N PHE A 11 9.46 -15.71 -9.24
CA PHE A 11 9.03 -16.12 -7.92
C PHE A 11 8.37 -17.49 -8.00
N ASN A 12 8.84 -18.44 -7.18
CA ASN A 12 8.20 -19.75 -7.07
C ASN A 12 7.19 -19.71 -5.91
N LEU A 13 5.90 -19.61 -6.25
CA LEU A 13 4.83 -19.47 -5.26
C LEU A 13 4.64 -20.72 -4.40
N GLU A 14 4.98 -21.92 -4.89
CA GLU A 14 4.99 -23.17 -4.10
C GLU A 14 6.02 -23.17 -2.98
N LYS A 15 7.05 -22.31 -3.09
CA LYS A 15 8.08 -22.11 -2.07
C LYS A 15 7.92 -20.81 -1.29
N CYS A 16 6.94 -19.98 -1.65
CA CYS A 16 6.64 -18.78 -0.91
C CYS A 16 5.97 -19.17 0.41
N ILE A 17 6.45 -18.62 1.52
CA ILE A 17 5.92 -18.90 2.85
C ILE A 17 5.29 -17.66 3.51
N GLY A 18 5.08 -16.57 2.74
CA GLY A 18 4.44 -15.36 3.26
C GLY A 18 5.21 -14.63 4.37
N CYS A 19 6.51 -14.87 4.54
CA CYS A 19 7.24 -14.41 5.72
C CYS A 19 7.59 -12.91 5.74
N ASN A 20 7.26 -12.14 4.70
CA ASN A 20 7.55 -10.70 4.60
C ASN A 20 9.03 -10.27 4.75
N THR A 21 9.99 -11.20 4.72
CA THR A 21 11.43 -10.86 4.85
C THR A 21 11.93 -9.97 3.72
N CYS A 22 11.48 -10.23 2.49
CA CYS A 22 11.80 -9.38 1.33
C CYS A 22 11.27 -7.95 1.49
N THR A 23 10.08 -7.81 2.07
CA THR A 23 9.43 -6.53 2.36
C THR A 23 10.22 -5.71 3.37
N VAL A 24 10.60 -6.31 4.51
CA VAL A 24 11.40 -5.63 5.54
C VAL A 24 12.81 -5.30 5.05
N ALA A 25 13.45 -6.21 4.30
CA ALA A 25 14.77 -5.95 3.72
C ALA A 25 14.74 -4.74 2.77
N CYS A 26 13.74 -4.65 1.91
CA CYS A 26 13.56 -3.51 1.02
C CYS A 26 13.30 -2.21 1.81
N LYS A 27 12.40 -2.28 2.81
CA LYS A 27 12.02 -1.13 3.65
C LYS A 27 13.22 -0.50 4.35
N ASN A 28 14.00 -1.31 5.04
CA ASN A 28 15.12 -0.83 5.86
C ASN A 28 16.24 -0.20 5.03
N VAL A 29 16.43 -0.65 3.79
CA VAL A 29 17.49 -0.13 2.92
C VAL A 29 17.04 1.10 2.16
N TRP A 30 15.77 1.15 1.70
CA TRP A 30 15.36 2.11 0.67
C TRP A 30 14.28 3.11 1.09
N THR A 31 13.32 2.72 1.93
CA THR A 31 12.10 3.52 2.17
C THR A 31 11.83 3.78 3.66
N ASN A 32 12.87 3.85 4.48
CA ASN A 32 12.77 4.18 5.93
C ASN A 32 12.87 5.68 6.25
N ARG A 33 12.78 6.54 5.23
CA ARG A 33 12.91 8.00 5.33
C ARG A 33 11.55 8.68 5.38
N GLU A 34 11.54 9.91 5.89
CA GLU A 34 10.33 10.75 5.93
C GLU A 34 9.70 10.98 4.55
N GLY A 35 8.38 10.84 4.47
CA GLY A 35 7.57 10.87 3.26
C GLY A 35 7.52 9.55 2.48
N ALA A 36 8.24 8.52 2.92
CA ALA A 36 8.28 7.20 2.28
C ALA A 36 7.92 6.06 3.26
N GLU A 37 7.44 6.36 4.45
CA GLU A 37 7.10 5.41 5.51
C GLU A 37 5.93 4.50 5.12
N TYR A 38 4.99 5.01 4.32
CA TYR A 38 3.96 4.16 3.70
C TYR A 38 4.49 3.39 2.48
N MET A 39 5.61 3.78 1.88
CA MET A 39 6.06 3.14 0.65
C MET A 39 6.69 1.77 0.95
N TRP A 40 6.03 0.73 0.45
CA TRP A 40 6.51 -0.65 0.48
C TRP A 40 6.75 -1.12 -0.95
N TRP A 41 7.93 -0.79 -1.51
CA TRP A 41 8.26 -1.13 -2.91
C TRP A 41 8.23 -2.63 -3.20
N ASN A 42 8.59 -3.43 -2.20
CA ASN A 42 8.33 -4.87 -2.18
C ASN A 42 7.32 -5.14 -1.07
N ASN A 43 6.09 -5.53 -1.41
CA ASN A 43 5.08 -6.00 -0.46
C ASN A 43 4.70 -7.46 -0.77
N VAL A 44 4.14 -8.15 0.22
CA VAL A 44 3.59 -9.51 0.09
C VAL A 44 2.12 -9.44 0.47
N GLU A 45 1.26 -10.04 -0.34
CA GLU A 45 -0.20 -10.01 -0.16
C GLU A 45 -0.72 -11.43 -0.05
N THR A 46 -1.68 -11.65 0.86
CA THR A 46 -2.41 -12.92 0.93
C THR A 46 -3.58 -12.90 -0.04
N LYS A 47 -3.80 -14.02 -0.74
CA LYS A 47 -4.93 -14.21 -1.64
C LYS A 47 -5.90 -15.27 -1.08
N PRO A 48 -7.23 -15.09 -1.22
CA PRO A 48 -7.90 -13.95 -1.83
C PRO A 48 -7.85 -12.68 -0.96
N GLY A 49 -7.71 -11.51 -1.58
CA GLY A 49 -7.55 -10.20 -0.90
C GLY A 49 -7.45 -9.03 -1.89
N ILE A 50 -7.74 -7.81 -1.42
CA ILE A 50 -7.72 -6.59 -2.25
C ILE A 50 -6.34 -5.92 -2.35
N GLY A 51 -5.40 -6.31 -1.51
CA GLY A 51 -3.98 -5.97 -1.66
C GLY A 51 -3.62 -4.54 -1.26
N TYR A 52 -2.45 -4.08 -1.74
CA TYR A 52 -1.83 -2.82 -1.35
C TYR A 52 -1.34 -1.99 -2.57
N PRO A 53 -1.90 -0.79 -2.84
CA PRO A 53 -3.08 -0.20 -2.20
C PRO A 53 -4.36 -1.03 -2.44
N LYS A 54 -5.42 -0.73 -1.70
CA LYS A 54 -6.71 -1.40 -1.82
C LYS A 54 -7.18 -1.48 -3.27
N GLN A 55 -7.55 -2.69 -3.70
CA GLN A 55 -8.05 -3.00 -5.03
C GLN A 55 -7.11 -2.57 -6.17
N TRP A 56 -5.78 -2.61 -6.00
CA TRP A 56 -4.83 -2.15 -7.02
C TRP A 56 -5.01 -2.86 -8.38
N GLU A 57 -5.58 -4.06 -8.39
CA GLU A 57 -5.89 -4.83 -9.61
C GLU A 57 -7.10 -4.26 -10.39
N ASN A 58 -7.94 -3.43 -9.76
CA ASN A 58 -9.15 -2.86 -10.35
C ASN A 58 -8.83 -1.74 -11.33
N GLN A 59 -8.55 -2.11 -12.59
CA GLN A 59 -8.20 -1.13 -13.61
C GLN A 59 -9.40 -0.32 -14.10
N ASP A 60 -10.63 -0.68 -13.74
CA ASP A 60 -11.79 0.18 -13.98
C ASP A 60 -11.86 1.32 -12.97
N LEU A 61 -11.23 1.18 -11.80
CA LEU A 61 -10.99 2.25 -10.84
C LEU A 61 -9.71 3.04 -11.17
N TRP A 62 -8.56 2.36 -11.18
CA TRP A 62 -7.22 2.99 -11.22
C TRP A 62 -6.73 3.39 -12.60
N LYS A 63 -7.38 2.90 -13.66
CA LYS A 63 -7.04 3.20 -15.06
C LYS A 63 -5.57 2.94 -15.44
N GLY A 64 -4.91 1.99 -14.80
CA GLY A 64 -3.56 1.57 -15.11
C GLY A 64 -3.44 0.77 -16.42
N GLY A 65 -2.22 0.75 -16.97
CA GLY A 65 -1.87 -0.07 -18.13
C GLY A 65 -2.43 0.41 -19.48
N TRP A 66 -2.55 -0.55 -20.41
CA TRP A 66 -2.91 -0.31 -21.81
C TRP A 66 -4.17 -1.08 -22.18
N ILE A 67 -4.95 -0.51 -23.10
CA ILE A 67 -6.07 -1.17 -23.77
C ILE A 67 -5.79 -1.28 -25.27
N LYS A 68 -6.23 -2.38 -25.87
CA LYS A 68 -6.17 -2.58 -27.33
C LYS A 68 -7.42 -1.97 -27.97
N LYS A 69 -7.25 -0.97 -28.83
CA LYS A 69 -8.33 -0.37 -29.64
C LYS A 69 -8.06 -0.61 -31.12
N GLY A 70 -8.69 -1.63 -31.68
CA GLY A 70 -8.37 -2.15 -33.01
C GLY A 70 -6.95 -2.73 -33.04
N ASN A 71 -6.12 -2.26 -33.98
CA ASN A 71 -4.71 -2.66 -34.09
C ASN A 71 -3.72 -1.73 -33.35
N LYS A 72 -4.21 -0.81 -32.51
CA LYS A 72 -3.38 0.13 -31.76
C LYS A 72 -3.55 -0.05 -30.26
N LEU A 73 -2.46 0.13 -29.52
CA LEU A 73 -2.50 0.27 -28.06
C LEU A 73 -2.81 1.72 -27.70
N LYS A 74 -3.63 1.90 -26.67
CA LYS A 74 -3.90 3.20 -26.04
C LYS A 74 -3.77 3.05 -24.52
N LEU A 75 -3.30 4.08 -23.84
CA LEU A 75 -3.31 4.09 -22.38
C LEU A 75 -4.74 3.99 -21.88
N ARG A 76 -4.97 3.17 -20.85
CA ARG A 76 -6.27 3.05 -20.21
C ARG A 76 -6.70 4.37 -19.56
N TYR A 77 -5.73 5.09 -18.98
CA TYR A 77 -5.91 6.42 -18.41
C TYR A 77 -6.56 7.42 -19.37
N GLY A 78 -6.15 7.43 -20.64
CA GLY A 78 -6.76 8.29 -21.65
C GLY A 78 -5.80 8.84 -22.70
N SER A 79 -6.27 9.85 -23.42
CA SER A 79 -5.48 10.57 -24.43
C SER A 79 -4.54 11.60 -23.79
N LYS A 80 -3.57 12.12 -24.56
CA LYS A 80 -2.68 13.20 -24.09
C LYS A 80 -3.46 14.45 -23.66
N ALA A 81 -4.54 14.79 -24.36
CA ALA A 81 -5.39 15.93 -24.00
C ALA A 81 -6.14 15.70 -22.68
N TYR A 82 -6.65 14.47 -22.46
CA TYR A 82 -7.28 14.10 -21.20
C TYR A 82 -6.30 14.11 -20.03
N MET A 83 -5.06 13.65 -20.24
CA MET A 83 -4.01 13.76 -19.22
C MET A 83 -3.69 15.23 -18.89
N LEU A 84 -3.62 16.09 -19.91
CA LEU A 84 -3.34 17.52 -19.71
C LEU A 84 -4.48 18.23 -18.97
N SER A 85 -5.75 17.91 -19.26
CA SER A 85 -6.89 18.50 -18.56
C SER A 85 -6.96 18.10 -17.08
N ASN A 86 -6.36 16.96 -16.72
CA ASN A 86 -6.27 16.44 -15.35
C ASN A 86 -4.87 16.64 -14.73
N LEU A 87 -4.07 17.58 -15.24
CA LEU A 87 -2.70 17.80 -14.76
C LEU A 87 -2.67 18.29 -13.31
N PHE A 88 -3.58 19.19 -12.95
CA PHE A 88 -3.62 19.80 -11.62
C PHE A 88 -4.34 18.94 -10.58
N PHE A 89 -5.10 17.97 -11.03
CA PHE A 89 -5.78 17.01 -10.16
C PHE A 89 -6.01 15.72 -10.96
N ASN A 90 -5.32 14.66 -10.56
CA ASN A 90 -5.49 13.35 -11.18
C ASN A 90 -6.64 12.61 -10.47
N PRO A 91 -7.78 12.36 -11.14
CA PRO A 91 -8.95 11.75 -10.53
C PRO A 91 -8.80 10.24 -10.25
N HIS A 92 -7.70 9.62 -10.66
CA HIS A 92 -7.40 8.20 -10.49
C HIS A 92 -6.16 7.95 -9.64
N MET A 93 -5.65 8.97 -8.96
CA MET A 93 -4.51 8.83 -8.06
C MET A 93 -4.98 8.18 -6.75
N PRO A 94 -4.37 7.08 -6.29
CA PRO A 94 -4.63 6.56 -4.95
C PRO A 94 -4.28 7.59 -3.88
N GLU A 95 -5.11 7.67 -2.86
CA GLU A 95 -4.92 8.53 -1.69
C GLU A 95 -4.39 7.72 -0.51
N MET A 96 -3.97 8.40 0.56
CA MET A 96 -3.49 7.72 1.77
C MET A 96 -4.50 6.72 2.34
N ALA A 97 -5.80 6.98 2.18
CA ALA A 97 -6.85 6.08 2.64
C ALA A 97 -6.90 4.74 1.89
N ASP A 98 -6.41 4.70 0.66
CA ASP A 98 -6.26 3.47 -0.12
C ASP A 98 -5.08 2.64 0.37
N TYR A 99 -4.10 3.26 1.04
CA TYR A 99 -2.94 2.58 1.60
C TYR A 99 -3.13 2.21 3.09
N TYR A 100 -3.66 3.11 3.92
CA TYR A 100 -3.69 3.02 5.38
C TYR A 100 -5.07 3.29 6.03
N GLY A 101 -6.15 3.44 5.25
CA GLY A 101 -7.51 3.58 5.80
C GLY A 101 -7.88 5.01 6.20
N GLU A 102 -8.89 5.16 7.05
CA GLU A 102 -9.25 6.50 7.56
C GLU A 102 -8.15 7.07 8.47
N GLY A 103 -7.29 6.18 8.99
CA GLY A 103 -6.06 6.54 9.66
C GLY A 103 -4.97 7.05 8.72
N ASP A 104 -3.76 7.12 9.28
CA ASP A 104 -2.56 7.59 8.61
C ASP A 104 -1.43 6.59 8.87
N VAL A 105 -0.27 6.78 8.24
CA VAL A 105 0.91 6.04 8.67
C VAL A 105 1.16 6.37 10.14
N TYR A 106 1.32 5.34 10.96
CA TYR A 106 1.33 5.49 12.41
C TYR A 106 2.60 4.95 13.05
N THR A 107 2.97 5.58 14.15
CA THR A 107 3.91 5.11 15.17
C THR A 107 3.14 4.96 16.49
N PHE A 108 3.86 4.76 17.60
CA PHE A 108 3.26 4.72 18.94
C PHE A 108 3.99 5.68 19.88
N SER A 109 3.27 6.17 20.89
CA SER A 109 3.81 7.04 21.95
C SER A 109 4.64 6.26 22.99
N TYR A 110 5.72 5.61 22.54
CA TYR A 110 6.56 4.78 23.41
C TYR A 110 7.16 5.54 24.61
N ASP A 111 7.37 6.85 24.48
CA ASP A 111 7.87 7.69 25.56
C ASP A 111 6.94 7.72 26.79
N ASP A 112 5.63 7.51 26.61
CA ASP A 112 4.65 7.45 27.71
C ASP A 112 4.90 6.29 28.65
N LEU A 113 5.46 5.18 28.14
CA LEU A 113 5.82 4.00 28.93
C LEU A 113 7.02 4.26 29.86
N HIS A 114 7.79 5.31 29.58
CA HIS A 114 8.98 5.69 30.32
C HIS A 114 8.77 6.96 31.17
N SER A 115 7.56 7.50 31.16
CA SER A 115 7.20 8.69 31.93
C SER A 115 7.33 8.43 33.44
N SER A 116 7.96 9.36 34.16
CA SER A 116 8.00 9.34 35.62
C SER A 116 6.69 9.80 36.28
N LYS A 117 5.73 10.27 35.47
CA LYS A 117 4.44 10.75 35.95
C LYS A 117 3.59 9.56 36.40
N GLN A 118 3.26 9.53 37.68
CA GLN A 118 2.34 8.54 38.23
C GLN A 118 0.91 8.81 37.74
N THR A 119 0.30 7.80 37.13
CA THR A 119 -1.09 7.78 36.68
C THR A 119 -1.88 6.74 37.50
N GLU A 120 -3.20 6.89 37.55
CA GLU A 120 -4.07 5.89 38.19
C GLU A 120 -4.18 4.60 37.37
N GLN A 121 -4.04 4.72 36.05
CA GLN A 121 -4.08 3.62 35.09
C GLN A 121 -2.68 3.26 34.62
N GLN A 122 -2.50 2.01 34.18
CA GLN A 122 -1.24 1.55 33.59
C GLN A 122 -0.98 2.32 32.28
N PRO A 123 0.26 2.81 32.04
CA PRO A 123 0.58 3.51 30.80
C PRO A 123 0.51 2.55 29.60
N VAL A 124 0.07 3.08 28.46
CA VAL A 124 -0.03 2.40 27.17
C VAL A 124 0.58 3.32 26.12
N ALA A 125 1.32 2.76 25.15
CA ALA A 125 1.77 3.51 23.99
C ALA A 125 0.61 3.57 22.97
N SER A 126 -0.02 4.73 22.86
CA SER A 126 -1.15 4.96 21.95
C SER A 126 -0.67 5.14 20.51
N PRO A 127 -1.49 4.78 19.49
CA PRO A 127 -1.20 5.10 18.10
C PRO A 127 -1.05 6.61 17.88
N LYS A 128 -0.04 7.00 17.11
CA LYS A 128 0.26 8.40 16.77
C LYS A 128 0.53 8.51 15.28
N SER A 129 -0.12 9.46 14.60
CA SER A 129 0.13 9.71 13.17
C SER A 129 1.55 10.23 12.96
N MET A 130 2.27 9.65 12.00
CA MET A 130 3.62 10.08 11.59
C MET A 130 3.59 11.37 10.77
N VAL A 131 2.44 11.76 10.19
CA VAL A 131 2.32 12.98 9.36
C VAL A 131 1.79 14.17 10.17
N THR A 132 0.79 13.96 11.02
CA THR A 132 0.09 15.04 11.75
C THR A 132 0.47 15.12 13.22
N GLU A 133 1.20 14.14 13.74
CA GLU A 133 1.54 13.98 15.16
C GLU A 133 0.34 13.86 16.11
N LYS A 134 -0.88 13.76 15.59
CA LYS A 134 -2.06 13.52 16.42
C LYS A 134 -1.99 12.15 17.06
N GLU A 135 -2.35 12.10 18.33
CA GLU A 135 -2.48 10.88 19.12
C GLU A 135 -3.87 10.28 18.98
N ASP A 136 -3.99 9.01 19.39
CA ASP A 136 -5.23 8.21 19.35
C ASP A 136 -5.85 8.13 17.95
N VAL A 137 -5.00 8.03 16.93
CA VAL A 137 -5.46 7.83 15.55
C VAL A 137 -6.00 6.41 15.36
N PRO A 138 -7.10 6.23 14.60
CA PRO A 138 -7.64 4.91 14.33
C PRO A 138 -6.64 4.08 13.50
N ILE A 139 -6.44 2.83 13.89
CA ILE A 139 -5.75 1.81 13.08
C ILE A 139 -6.84 0.90 12.50
N ASP A 140 -7.33 1.26 11.31
CA ASP A 140 -8.43 0.58 10.63
C ASP A 140 -8.00 -0.11 9.33
N TRP A 141 -6.76 0.13 8.89
CA TRP A 141 -6.12 -0.56 7.78
C TRP A 141 -4.59 -0.51 7.86
N GLY A 142 -3.92 -1.26 7.00
CA GLY A 142 -2.46 -1.23 6.83
C GLY A 142 -1.97 -2.10 5.68
N VAL A 143 -0.65 -2.09 5.45
CA VAL A 143 -0.01 -2.74 4.28
C VAL A 143 -0.33 -4.23 4.12
N ASN A 144 -0.48 -4.96 5.24
CA ASN A 144 -0.74 -6.40 5.24
C ASN A 144 -1.96 -6.73 6.11
N TRP A 145 -3.02 -5.91 6.02
CA TRP A 145 -4.24 -6.05 6.83
C TRP A 145 -4.96 -7.39 6.62
N GLU A 146 -4.81 -7.97 5.42
CA GLU A 146 -5.48 -9.21 4.99
C GLU A 146 -4.62 -10.46 5.18
N ASP A 147 -3.51 -10.35 5.92
CA ASP A 147 -2.59 -11.45 6.18
C ASP A 147 -3.31 -12.70 6.68
N ASN A 148 -2.91 -13.88 6.16
CA ASN A 148 -3.47 -15.17 6.56
C ASN A 148 -5.02 -15.23 6.51
N ALA A 149 -5.60 -14.61 5.47
CA ALA A 149 -7.04 -14.51 5.23
C ALA A 149 -7.82 -13.70 6.30
N GLY A 150 -7.13 -12.81 7.02
CA GLY A 150 -7.76 -11.82 7.90
C GLY A 150 -8.81 -11.01 7.14
N GLY A 151 -10.08 -11.13 7.53
CA GLY A 151 -11.17 -10.39 6.87
C GLY A 151 -11.53 -10.87 5.46
N ALA A 152 -11.03 -12.02 4.98
CA ALA A 152 -11.28 -12.49 3.60
C ALA A 152 -12.77 -12.67 3.25
N HIS A 153 -13.63 -12.95 4.23
CA HIS A 153 -15.08 -13.01 4.04
C HIS A 153 -15.73 -11.65 3.74
N ILE A 154 -15.03 -10.55 4.05
CA ILE A 154 -15.45 -9.17 3.78
C ILE A 154 -14.82 -8.67 2.48
N THR A 155 -13.50 -8.77 2.38
CA THR A 155 -12.72 -8.15 1.29
C THR A 155 -12.42 -9.08 0.14
N GLY A 156 -12.24 -10.38 0.40
CA GLY A 156 -11.88 -11.37 -0.61
C GLY A 156 -12.91 -11.53 -1.74
N LYS A 157 -14.18 -11.17 -1.52
CA LYS A 157 -15.21 -11.11 -2.57
C LYS A 157 -14.98 -10.00 -3.62
N TYR A 158 -14.10 -9.05 -3.32
CA TYR A 158 -13.68 -7.98 -4.22
C TYR A 158 -12.30 -8.24 -4.83
N ASP A 159 -11.70 -9.41 -4.56
CA ASP A 159 -10.55 -9.89 -5.33
C ASP A 159 -10.97 -10.08 -6.79
N ILE A 160 -10.13 -9.61 -7.71
CA ILE A 160 -10.43 -9.63 -9.14
C ILE A 160 -10.07 -10.98 -9.78
N ASN A 161 -9.20 -11.76 -9.14
CA ASN A 161 -8.74 -13.06 -9.64
C ASN A 161 -9.47 -14.25 -9.04
#